data_AF-A0A937DIG8-F1
#
_entry.id   AF-A0A937DIG8-F1
#
_cell.length_a   1.000
_cell.length_b   1.000
_cell.length_c   1.000
_cell.angle_alpha   90.00
_cell.angle_beta   90.00
_cell.angle_gamma   90.00
#
_symmetry.space_group_name_H-M   'P 1'
#
loop_
_entity.id
_entity.type
_entity.pdbx_description
1 polymer ?
#
loop_
_entity_poly.entity_id
_entity_poly.type
_entity_poly.pdbx_seq_one_letter_code
_entity_poly.pdbx_strand_id
1 'polypeptide(L)'
;MQESFVNILLYGAYLLVFLAALGAIILPLVNALSNPKSLLKSVAGIVALGVVFLISWAVAGNEVTPLYTKFDINSASSQVIGGVLITTYALMGIAIISIIYSEVAKLLR
;
A
#
# COMPACT_ATOMS: atom_id res chain seq x y z
N MET A 1 27.40 -11.65 -38.62
CA MET A 1 28.13 -10.77 -37.66
C MET A 1 27.20 -9.79 -36.94
N GLN A 2 26.29 -9.12 -37.66
CA GLN A 2 25.40 -8.10 -37.07
C GLN A 2 24.47 -8.66 -35.98
N GLU A 3 23.88 -9.83 -36.20
CA GLU A 3 23.05 -10.55 -35.20
C GLU A 3 23.79 -10.86 -33.89
N SER A 4 25.07 -11.26 -33.97
CA SER A 4 25.86 -11.60 -32.77
C SER A 4 26.20 -10.39 -31.90
N PHE A 5 26.40 -9.22 -32.53
CA PHE A 5 26.67 -7.98 -31.83
C PHE A 5 25.42 -7.42 -31.16
N VAL A 6 24.26 -7.53 -31.82
CA VAL A 6 22.99 -7.14 -31.21
C VAL A 6 22.66 -8.03 -30.01
N ASN A 7 22.86 -9.34 -30.13
CA ASN A 7 22.60 -10.28 -29.04
C ASN A 7 23.49 -10.03 -27.80
N ILE A 8 24.78 -9.72 -27.98
CA ILE A 8 25.68 -9.45 -26.84
C ILE A 8 25.23 -8.19 -26.07
N LEU A 9 24.80 -7.15 -26.80
CA LEU A 9 24.28 -5.92 -26.22
C LEU A 9 22.95 -6.17 -25.49
N LEU A 10 22.09 -7.00 -26.06
CA LEU A 10 20.78 -7.33 -25.48
C LEU A 10 20.92 -8.11 -24.17
N TYR A 11 21.82 -9.11 -24.13
CA TYR A 11 22.13 -9.83 -22.89
C TYR A 11 22.73 -8.91 -21.83
N GLY A 12 23.61 -7.98 -22.23
CA GLY A 12 24.14 -6.95 -21.33
C GLY A 12 23.04 -6.04 -20.77
N ALA A 13 22.10 -5.60 -21.61
CA ALA A 13 20.96 -4.79 -21.19
C ALA A 13 20.04 -5.54 -20.21
N TYR A 14 19.74 -6.81 -20.47
CA TYR A 14 18.95 -7.63 -19.54
C TYR A 14 19.63 -7.80 -18.19
N LEU A 15 20.95 -8.01 -18.17
CA LEU A 15 21.72 -8.08 -16.93
C LEU A 15 21.65 -6.77 -16.16
N LEU A 16 21.82 -5.63 -16.84
CA LEU A 16 21.73 -4.31 -16.20
C LEU A 16 20.34 -4.01 -15.66
N VAL A 17 19.27 -4.36 -16.39
CA VAL A 17 17.88 -4.21 -15.93
C VAL A 17 17.64 -5.07 -14.69
N PHE A 18 18.13 -6.32 -14.70
CA PHE A 18 18.02 -7.20 -13.55
C PHE A 18 18.75 -6.65 -12.32
N LEU A 19 19.99 -6.17 -12.48
CA LEU A 19 20.75 -5.55 -11.40
C LEU A 19 20.10 -4.25 -10.90
N ALA A 20 19.52 -3.45 -11.80
CA ALA A 20 18.78 -2.25 -11.43
C ALA A 20 17.51 -2.59 -10.65
N ALA A 21 16.76 -3.61 -11.05
CA ALA A 21 15.58 -4.09 -10.33
C ALA A 21 15.95 -4.60 -8.93
N LEU A 22 17.04 -5.37 -8.81
CA LEU A 22 17.57 -5.78 -7.51
C LEU A 22 17.98 -4.57 -6.66
N GLY A 23 18.71 -3.62 -7.24
CA GLY A 23 19.12 -2.39 -6.56
C GLY A 23 17.93 -1.55 -6.09
N ALA A 24 16.87 -1.46 -6.90
CA ALA A 24 15.65 -0.73 -6.55
C ALA A 24 14.90 -1.32 -5.35
N ILE A 25 15.11 -2.60 -5.04
CA ILE A 25 14.56 -3.26 -3.84
C ILE A 25 15.55 -3.21 -2.68
N ILE A 26 16.80 -3.59 -2.93
CA ILE A 26 17.84 -3.74 -1.89
C ILE A 26 18.26 -2.38 -1.32
N LEU A 27 18.46 -1.35 -2.15
CA LEU A 27 18.95 -0.04 -1.68
C LEU A 27 17.95 0.65 -0.74
N PRO A 28 16.63 0.71 -1.02
CA PRO A 28 15.67 1.24 -0.06
C PRO A 28 15.64 0.45 1.25
N LEU A 29 15.75 -0.88 1.20
CA LEU A 29 15.82 -1.75 2.39
C LEU A 29 17.04 -1.43 3.26
N VAL A 30 18.23 -1.37 2.67
CA VAL A 30 19.47 -1.02 3.38
C VAL A 30 19.38 0.39 3.97
N ASN A 31 18.86 1.36 3.20
CA ASN A 31 18.68 2.74 3.68
C ASN A 31 17.68 2.85 4.83
N ALA A 32 16.58 2.07 4.77
CA ALA A 32 15.59 2.03 5.84
C ALA A 32 16.17 1.42 7.12
N LEU A 33 16.93 0.32 7.01
CA LEU A 33 17.57 -0.33 8.16
C LEU A 33 18.68 0.53 8.78
N SER A 34 19.44 1.25 7.96
CA SER A 34 20.51 2.14 8.43
C SER A 34 19.98 3.42 9.10
N ASN A 35 18.72 3.79 8.84
CA ASN A 35 18.06 4.96 9.41
C ASN A 35 16.83 4.54 10.24
N PRO A 36 17.03 3.97 11.44
CA PRO A 36 15.96 3.43 12.26
C PRO A 36 14.87 4.45 12.58
N LYS A 37 15.22 5.75 12.71
CA LYS A 37 14.24 6.82 12.92
C LYS A 37 13.29 7.02 11.73
N SER A 38 13.79 6.88 10.50
CA SER A 38 12.95 7.00 9.30
C SER A 38 12.06 5.76 9.15
N LEU A 39 12.65 4.58 9.36
CA LEU A 39 11.93 3.31 9.35
C LEU A 39 10.81 3.27 10.39
N LEU A 40 11.05 3.76 11.61
CA LEU A 40 10.03 3.85 12.66
C LEU A 40 8.83 4.71 12.23
N LYS A 41 9.04 5.80 11.48
CA LYS A 41 7.94 6.62 10.96
C LYS A 41 7.12 5.88 9.90
N SER A 42 7.78 5.19 8.98
CA SER A 42 7.09 4.37 7.96
C SER A 42 6.32 3.21 8.59
N VAL A 43 6.93 2.51 9.56
CA VAL A 43 6.28 1.43 10.32
C VAL A 43 5.10 1.98 11.12
N ALA A 44 5.25 3.14 11.78
CA ALA A 44 4.15 3.78 12.49
C ALA A 44 2.95 4.08 11.57
N GLY A 45 3.20 4.49 10.31
CA GLY A 45 2.14 4.66 9.31
C GLY A 45 1.42 3.35 8.98
N ILE A 46 2.17 2.26 8.76
CA ILE A 46 1.61 0.93 8.50
C ILE A 46 0.80 0.42 9.70
N VAL A 47 1.33 0.61 10.92
CA VAL A 47 0.66 0.23 12.16
C VAL A 47 -0.63 1.03 12.35
N ALA A 48 -0.59 2.35 12.13
CA ALA A 48 -1.79 3.19 12.20
C ALA A 48 -2.86 2.74 11.20
N LEU A 49 -2.47 2.44 9.96
CA LEU A 49 -3.37 1.87 8.95
C LEU A 49 -3.97 0.53 9.41
N GLY A 50 -3.13 -0.36 9.95
CA GLY A 50 -3.58 -1.64 10.50
C GLY A 50 -4.58 -1.47 11.64
N VAL A 51 -4.35 -0.52 12.56
CA VAL A 51 -5.28 -0.21 13.65
C VAL A 51 -6.62 0.29 13.10
N VAL A 52 -6.61 1.21 12.14
CA VAL A 52 -7.84 1.71 11.50
C VAL A 52 -8.60 0.56 10.82
N PHE A 53 -7.88 -0.34 10.13
CA PHE A 53 -8.48 -1.51 9.51
C PHE A 53 -9.10 -2.46 10.54
N LEU A 54 -8.40 -2.76 11.64
CA LEU A 54 -8.90 -3.64 12.69
C LEU A 54 -10.17 -3.08 13.35
N ILE A 55 -10.20 -1.77 13.61
CA ILE A 55 -11.40 -1.09 14.13
C ILE A 55 -12.54 -1.18 13.12
N SER A 56 -12.27 -0.86 11.85
CA SER A 56 -13.27 -0.91 10.78
C SER A 56 -13.83 -2.32 10.58
N TRP A 57 -12.97 -3.33 10.60
CA TRP A 57 -13.37 -4.73 10.49
C TRP A 57 -14.16 -5.23 11.71
N ALA A 58 -13.80 -4.78 12.91
CA ALA A 58 -14.54 -5.11 14.13
C ALA A 58 -15.96 -4.53 14.14
N VAL A 59 -16.18 -3.39 13.50
CA VAL A 59 -17.50 -2.73 13.38
C VAL A 59 -18.25 -3.16 12.12
N ALA A 60 -17.57 -3.78 11.14
CA ALA A 60 -18.18 -4.25 9.92
C ALA A 60 -19.18 -5.39 10.19
N GLY A 61 -20.34 -5.32 9.53
CA GLY A 61 -21.34 -6.38 9.55
C GLY A 61 -20.87 -7.63 8.78
N ASN A 62 -21.46 -8.78 9.12
CA ASN A 62 -21.16 -10.08 8.51
C ASN A 62 -22.37 -10.69 7.79
N GLU A 63 -23.36 -9.86 7.46
CA GLU A 63 -24.58 -10.24 6.78
C GLU A 63 -24.32 -10.85 5.41
N VAL A 64 -25.12 -11.86 5.06
CA VAL A 64 -25.08 -12.52 3.75
C VAL A 64 -26.45 -12.37 3.10
N THR A 65 -26.52 -11.52 2.08
CA THR A 65 -27.75 -11.29 1.31
C THR A 65 -27.89 -12.32 0.17
N PRO A 66 -29.09 -12.52 -0.42
CA PRO A 66 -29.26 -13.38 -1.58
C PRO A 66 -28.46 -12.95 -2.83
N LEU A 67 -27.98 -11.70 -2.86
CA LEU A 67 -27.07 -11.24 -3.89
C LEU A 67 -25.63 -11.72 -3.63
N TYR A 68 -25.23 -11.81 -2.36
CA TYR A 68 -23.90 -12.23 -1.94
C TYR A 68 -23.68 -13.72 -2.19
N THR A 69 -24.72 -14.54 -2.03
CA THR A 69 -24.66 -15.97 -2.34
C THR A 69 -24.42 -16.25 -3.83
N LYS A 70 -24.84 -15.36 -4.74
CA LYS A 70 -24.53 -15.47 -6.18
C LYS A 70 -23.04 -15.32 -6.50
N PHE A 71 -22.29 -14.69 -5.61
CA PHE A 71 -20.84 -14.46 -5.74
C PHE A 71 -20.02 -15.35 -4.78
N ASP A 72 -20.64 -16.37 -4.19
CA ASP A 72 -20.01 -17.25 -3.20
C ASP A 72 -19.42 -16.50 -1.99
N ILE A 73 -20.04 -15.37 -1.62
CA ILE A 73 -19.62 -14.57 -0.48
C ILE A 73 -20.28 -15.13 0.78
N ASN A 74 -19.44 -15.69 1.66
CA ASN A 74 -19.82 -16.14 3.00
C ASN A 74 -19.70 -15.01 4.04
N SER A 75 -20.11 -15.26 5.28
CA SER A 75 -20.09 -14.26 6.36
C SER A 75 -18.71 -13.69 6.66
N ALA A 76 -17.66 -14.51 6.58
CA ALA A 76 -16.29 -14.05 6.84
C ALA A 76 -15.80 -13.12 5.72
N SER A 77 -16.03 -13.50 4.46
CA SER A 77 -15.73 -12.66 3.30
C SER A 77 -16.53 -11.35 3.32
N SER A 78 -17.81 -11.41 3.68
CA SER A 78 -18.68 -10.24 3.81
C SER A 78 -18.13 -9.24 4.84
N GLN A 79 -17.72 -9.72 6.02
CA GLN A 79 -17.13 -8.89 7.06
C GLN A 79 -15.80 -8.26 6.65
N VAL A 80 -14.95 -9.00 5.94
CA VAL A 80 -13.68 -8.46 5.41
C VAL A 80 -13.95 -7.37 4.38
N ILE A 81 -14.87 -7.61 3.43
CA ILE A 81 -15.24 -6.62 2.42
C ILE A 81 -15.77 -5.35 3.08
N GLY A 82 -16.71 -5.49 4.03
CA GLY A 82 -17.23 -4.36 4.81
C GLY A 82 -16.14 -3.61 5.57
N GLY A 83 -15.22 -4.34 6.23
CA GLY A 83 -14.08 -3.77 6.94
C GLY A 83 -13.17 -2.94 6.04
N VAL A 84 -12.84 -3.45 4.84
CA VAL A 84 -12.04 -2.71 3.84
C VAL A 84 -12.80 -1.47 3.33
N LEU A 85 -14.11 -1.58 3.10
CA LEU A 85 -14.93 -0.46 2.63
C LEU A 85 -14.98 0.67 3.65
N ILE A 86 -15.26 0.33 4.91
CA ILE A 86 -15.28 1.29 6.03
C ILE A 86 -13.90 1.92 6.22
N THR A 87 -12.83 1.13 6.17
CA THR A 87 -11.44 1.63 6.24
C THR A 87 -11.18 2.67 5.14
N THR A 88 -11.60 2.38 3.92
CA THR A 88 -11.42 3.27 2.76
C THR A 88 -12.15 4.59 2.98
N TYR A 89 -13.42 4.56 3.41
CA TYR A 89 -14.18 5.78 3.68
C TYR A 89 -13.63 6.58 4.85
N ALA A 90 -13.15 5.91 5.90
CA ALA A 90 -12.51 6.56 7.04
C ALA A 90 -11.23 7.29 6.60
N LEU A 91 -10.35 6.62 5.85
CA LEU A 91 -9.11 7.22 5.35
C LEU A 91 -9.40 8.37 4.37
N MET A 92 -10.42 8.25 3.54
CA MET A 92 -10.85 9.33 2.65
C MET A 92 -11.28 10.56 3.44
N GLY A 93 -12.08 10.39 4.49
CA GLY A 93 -12.47 11.48 5.39
C GLY A 93 -11.27 12.11 6.10
N ILE A 94 -10.37 11.29 6.65
CA ILE A 94 -9.13 11.75 7.29
C ILE A 94 -8.26 12.54 6.30
N ALA A 95 -8.15 12.07 5.05
CA ALA A 95 -7.37 12.74 4.01
C ALA A 95 -7.94 14.12 3.69
N ILE A 96 -9.26 14.23 3.48
CA ILE A 96 -9.92 15.52 3.22
C ILE A 96 -9.68 16.49 4.38
N ILE A 97 -9.90 16.05 5.63
CA ILE A 97 -9.68 16.88 6.83
C ILE A 97 -8.20 17.32 6.91
N SER A 98 -7.27 16.39 6.65
CA SER A 98 -5.83 16.65 6.69
C SER A 98 -5.40 17.68 5.65
N ILE A 99 -5.96 17.61 4.44
CA ILE A 99 -5.71 18.58 3.37
C ILE A 99 -6.18 19.96 3.81
N ILE A 100 -7.42 20.09 4.27
CA ILE A 100 -7.97 21.37 4.73
C ILE A 100 -7.13 21.96 5.87
N TYR A 101 -6.80 21.13 6.87
CA TYR A 101 -5.93 21.56 7.98
C TYR A 101 -4.57 22.04 7.48
N SER A 102 -3.96 21.34 6.53
CA SER A 102 -2.65 21.70 5.98
C SER A 102 -2.67 23.06 5.28
N GLU A 103 -3.74 23.39 4.55
CA GLU A 103 -3.88 24.68 3.87
C GLU A 103 -4.14 25.83 4.86
N VAL A 104 -4.99 25.61 5.88
CA VAL A 104 -5.24 26.61 6.92
C VAL A 104 -3.97 26.87 7.74
N ALA A 105 -3.24 25.82 8.12
CA ALA A 105 -2.03 25.95 8.90
C ALA A 105 -0.92 26.72 8.16
N LYS A 106 -0.83 26.57 6.82
CA LYS A 106 0.08 27.36 5.97
C LYS A 106 -0.32 28.83 5.90
N LEU A 107 -1.61 29.15 5.92
CA LEU A 107 -2.06 30.55 5.85
C LEU A 107 -1.77 31.30 7.16
N LEU A 108 -1.77 30.59 8.29
CA LEU A 108 -1.55 31.15 9.61
C LEU A 108 -0.06 31.27 10.00
N ARG A 109 0.86 30.74 9.20
CA ARG A 109 2.30 30.67 9.51
C ARG A 109 3.16 31.09 8.34
#